data_AF-A0A7M2TEA4-F1
#
_entry.id   AF-A0A7M2TEA4-F1
#
_cell.length_a   1.000
_cell.length_b   1.000
_cell.length_c   1.000
_cell.angle_alpha   90.00
_cell.angle_beta   90.00
_cell.angle_gamma   90.00
#
_symmetry.space_group_name_H-M   'P 1'
#
loop_
_entity.id
_entity.type
_entity.pdbx_description
1 polymer ?
#
loop_
_entity_poly.entity_id
_entity_poly.type
_entity_poly.pdbx_seq_one_letter_code
_entity_poly.pdbx_strand_id
1 'polypeptide(L)'
;MSIDSYNRGSQQYTGVIDDEGDISVGMRTLQPDPGSYTWSNLSDNANAPDNACDITVSEQGNTLNVQVITTTGTVVETFCNVPGNELECTAPWTAVTPQPPA
;
A
#
# COMPACT_ATOMS: atom_id res chain seq x y z
N MET A 1 3.44 -8.45 29.16
CA MET A 1 3.12 -8.01 27.79
C MET A 1 3.83 -6.68 27.58
N SER A 2 5.01 -6.68 26.98
CA SER A 2 5.59 -5.43 26.47
C SER A 2 4.80 -5.08 25.22
N ILE A 3 4.11 -3.96 25.26
CA ILE A 3 3.69 -3.28 24.04
C ILE A 3 4.98 -2.69 23.49
N ASP A 4 5.57 -3.34 22.49
CA ASP A 4 6.64 -2.75 21.69
C ASP A 4 6.00 -1.75 20.72
N SER A 5 5.44 -0.66 21.26
CA SER A 5 5.06 0.49 20.44
C SER A 5 6.34 1.25 20.11
N TYR A 6 7.05 0.82 19.08
CA TYR A 6 8.07 1.64 18.46
C TYR A 6 7.39 2.91 17.92
N ASN A 7 7.69 4.07 18.50
CA ASN A 7 7.15 5.34 18.06
C ASN A 7 7.87 5.76 16.78
N ARG A 8 7.24 5.53 15.62
CA ARG A 8 7.75 5.90 14.27
C ARG A 8 7.57 7.39 13.96
N GLY A 9 7.04 8.16 14.91
CA GLY A 9 6.49 9.47 14.62
C GLY A 9 5.25 9.38 13.72
N SER A 10 4.74 10.54 13.31
CA SER A 10 3.62 10.60 12.36
C SER A 10 4.12 10.30 10.94
N GLN A 11 3.57 9.25 10.34
CA GLN A 11 3.81 8.86 8.95
C GLN A 11 2.57 9.16 8.10
N GLN A 12 2.78 9.39 6.81
CA GLN A 12 1.71 9.44 5.81
C GLN A 12 2.00 8.43 4.70
N TYR A 13 0.98 7.68 4.33
CA TYR A 13 0.99 6.77 3.20
C TYR A 13 0.11 7.30 2.07
N THR A 14 0.48 7.01 0.83
CA THR A 14 -0.28 7.45 -0.35
C THR A 14 -0.13 6.42 -1.46
N GLY A 15 -1.24 5.92 -1.99
CA GLY A 15 -1.26 5.11 -3.21
C GLY A 15 -1.44 5.99 -4.44
N VAL A 16 -0.82 5.62 -5.55
CA VAL A 16 -0.95 6.27 -6.85
C VAL A 16 -1.15 5.19 -7.92
N ILE A 17 -2.06 5.47 -8.83
CA ILE A 17 -2.18 4.79 -10.13
C ILE A 17 -1.91 5.87 -11.16
N ASP A 18 -0.89 5.68 -12.01
CA ASP A 18 -0.58 6.65 -13.05
C ASP A 18 -1.41 6.41 -14.34
N ASP A 19 -1.11 7.19 -15.38
CA ASP A 19 -1.81 7.12 -16.67
C ASP A 19 -1.49 5.86 -17.48
N GLU A 20 -0.41 5.17 -17.15
CA GLU A 20 -0.03 3.88 -17.75
C GLU A 20 -0.66 2.69 -16.98
N GLY A 21 -1.27 2.97 -15.82
CA GLY A 21 -1.91 1.99 -14.95
C GLY A 21 -0.96 1.43 -13.89
N ASP A 22 0.26 1.98 -13.77
CA ASP A 22 1.24 1.51 -12.82
C ASP A 22 0.88 1.90 -11.40
N ILE A 23 1.07 0.95 -10.48
CA ILE A 23 0.65 1.05 -9.09
C ILE A 23 1.87 1.33 -8.24
N SER A 24 1.85 2.45 -7.50
CA SER A 24 2.90 2.81 -6.56
C SER A 24 2.33 3.17 -5.20
N VAL A 25 3.09 2.89 -4.14
CA VAL A 25 2.79 3.35 -2.79
C VAL A 25 3.96 4.14 -2.24
N GLY A 26 3.66 5.26 -1.60
CA GLY A 26 4.63 6.18 -1.04
C GLY A 26 4.46 6.36 0.46
N MET A 27 5.57 6.53 1.15
CA MET A 27 5.63 6.94 2.56
C MET A 27 6.37 8.29 2.67
N ARG A 28 5.92 9.15 3.59
CA ARG A 28 6.73 10.25 4.12
C ARG A 28 6.54 10.43 5.62
N THR A 29 7.57 10.96 6.28
CA THR A 29 7.47 11.47 7.66
C THR A 29 6.72 12.80 7.67
N LEU A 30 6.00 13.10 8.75
CA LEU A 30 5.27 14.37 8.93
C LEU A 30 5.88 15.32 9.96
N GLN A 31 6.87 14.87 10.73
CA GLN A 31 7.47 15.64 11.82
C GLN A 31 9.00 15.75 11.70
N PRO A 32 9.59 16.92 12.07
CA PRO A 32 8.92 18.15 12.49
C PRO A 32 8.15 18.85 11.35
N ASP A 33 8.52 18.56 10.10
CA ASP A 33 7.86 19.01 8.88
C ASP A 33 7.68 17.80 7.93
N PRO A 34 6.72 17.85 6.99
CA PRO A 34 6.57 16.82 5.97
C PRO A 34 7.84 16.64 5.13
N GLY A 35 8.38 15.41 5.14
CA GLY A 35 9.49 15.02 4.29
C GLY A 35 9.10 14.78 2.83
N SER A 36 10.09 14.41 2.03
CA SER A 36 9.86 13.88 0.68
C SER A 36 9.26 12.47 0.74
N TYR A 37 8.51 12.09 -0.29
CA TYR A 37 8.02 10.73 -0.43
C TYR A 37 9.14 9.79 -0.90
N THR A 38 9.21 8.63 -0.28
CA THR A 38 9.88 7.44 -0.83
C THR A 38 8.81 6.56 -1.44
N TRP A 39 8.97 6.20 -2.72
CA TRP A 39 7.99 5.42 -3.49
C TRP A 39 8.48 3.99 -3.72
N SER A 40 7.55 3.04 -3.64
CA SER A 40 7.72 1.64 -4.00
C SER A 40 6.77 1.32 -5.15
N ASN A 41 7.31 0.79 -6.26
CA ASN A 41 6.53 0.25 -7.36
C ASN A 41 5.94 -1.11 -6.93
N LEU A 42 4.65 -1.32 -7.22
CA LEU A 42 3.92 -2.55 -6.92
C LEU A 42 3.46 -3.29 -8.19
N SER A 43 3.61 -2.69 -9.37
CA SER A 43 3.28 -3.28 -10.67
C SER A 43 4.16 -4.49 -10.99
N ASP A 44 5.41 -4.49 -10.55
CA ASP A 44 6.35 -5.60 -10.78
C ASP A 44 6.09 -6.81 -9.87
N ASN A 45 5.21 -6.66 -8.86
CA ASN A 45 4.88 -7.76 -7.96
C ASN A 45 4.00 -8.79 -8.67
N ALA A 46 4.19 -10.06 -8.30
CA ALA A 46 3.43 -11.15 -8.91
C ALA A 46 1.91 -10.92 -8.76
N ASN A 47 1.20 -11.13 -9.87
CA ASN A 47 -0.25 -10.94 -10.03
C ASN A 47 -0.76 -9.50 -9.89
N ALA A 48 0.09 -8.49 -10.05
CA ALA A 48 -0.37 -7.10 -10.11
C ALA A 48 -1.47 -6.94 -11.17
N PRO A 49 -2.55 -6.19 -10.87
CA PRO A 49 -3.63 -5.98 -11.82
C PRO A 49 -3.27 -4.92 -12.87
N ASP A 50 -3.40 -5.26 -14.15
CA ASP A 50 -3.14 -4.34 -15.27
C ASP A 50 -4.26 -3.29 -15.50
N ASN A 51 -5.32 -3.31 -14.69
CA ASN A 51 -6.52 -2.52 -14.90
C ASN A 51 -7.08 -1.90 -13.61
N ALA A 52 -6.20 -1.56 -12.67
CA ALA A 52 -6.56 -0.80 -11.47
C ALA A 52 -7.14 0.57 -11.83
N CYS A 53 -8.20 1.00 -11.15
CA CYS A 53 -8.83 2.31 -11.35
C CYS A 53 -9.05 3.10 -10.05
N ASP A 54 -8.92 2.45 -8.89
CA ASP A 54 -8.92 3.12 -7.59
C ASP A 54 -7.95 2.42 -6.64
N ILE A 55 -7.40 3.17 -5.69
CA ILE A 55 -6.40 2.68 -4.73
C ILE A 55 -6.65 3.23 -3.34
N THR A 56 -6.54 2.35 -2.35
CA THR A 56 -6.63 2.69 -0.94
C THR A 56 -5.48 2.05 -0.17
N VAL A 57 -5.07 2.73 0.90
CA VAL A 57 -3.98 2.26 1.77
C VAL A 57 -4.44 2.32 3.22
N SER A 58 -4.11 1.28 3.99
CA SER A 58 -4.39 1.23 5.42
C SER A 58 -3.24 0.57 6.16
N GLU A 59 -2.91 1.07 7.34
CA GLU A 59 -1.83 0.52 8.17
C GLU A 59 -2.41 -0.16 9.42
N GLN A 60 -1.92 -1.36 9.72
CA GLN A 60 -2.15 -2.04 10.98
C GLN A 60 -0.82 -2.55 11.56
N GLY A 61 -0.42 -1.97 12.69
CA GLY A 61 0.86 -2.31 13.31
C GLY A 61 2.03 -1.91 12.41
N ASN A 62 2.76 -2.91 11.91
CA ASN A 62 3.91 -2.71 11.01
C ASN A 62 3.62 -3.21 9.59
N THR A 63 2.35 -3.36 9.23
CA THR A 63 1.91 -3.86 7.93
C THR A 63 1.01 -2.83 7.26
N LEU A 64 1.40 -2.42 6.06
CA LEU A 64 0.58 -1.58 5.19
C LEU A 64 -0.17 -2.50 4.22
N ASN A 65 -1.49 -2.48 4.26
CA ASN A 65 -2.35 -3.09 3.24
C ASN A 65 -2.61 -2.06 2.14
N VAL A 66 -2.33 -2.45 0.89
CA VAL A 66 -2.66 -1.70 -0.31
C VAL A 66 -3.74 -2.46 -1.06
N GLN A 67 -4.91 -1.85 -1.20
CA GLN A 67 -6.03 -2.44 -1.94
C GLN A 67 -6.33 -1.60 -3.17
N VAL A 68 -6.55 -2.27 -4.30
CA VAL A 68 -6.98 -1.62 -5.53
C VAL A 68 -8.28 -2.23 -6.03
N ILE A 69 -9.10 -1.39 -6.66
CA ILE A 69 -10.32 -1.80 -7.36
C ILE A 69 -9.98 -1.78 -8.85
N THR A 70 -10.26 -2.87 -9.54
CA THR A 70 -10.10 -2.94 -10.99
C THR A 70 -11.30 -2.32 -11.71
N THR A 71 -11.14 -1.99 -12.98
CA THR A 71 -12.23 -1.52 -13.85
C THR A 71 -13.40 -2.53 -13.99
N THR A 72 -13.18 -3.80 -13.64
CA THR A 72 -14.22 -4.84 -13.60
C THR A 72 -14.91 -4.95 -12.23
N GLY A 73 -14.55 -4.10 -11.27
CA GLY A 73 -15.10 -4.11 -9.90
C GLY A 73 -14.47 -5.15 -8.99
N THR A 74 -13.35 -5.76 -9.38
CA THR A 74 -12.64 -6.74 -8.55
C THR A 74 -11.73 -6.02 -7.56
N VAL A 75 -11.82 -6.39 -6.29
CA VAL A 75 -10.93 -5.88 -5.24
C VAL A 75 -9.75 -6.84 -5.08
N VAL A 76 -8.54 -6.35 -5.28
CA VAL A 76 -7.31 -7.11 -5.00
C VAL A 76 -6.43 -6.33 -4.03
N GLU A 77 -5.66 -7.06 -3.23
CA GLU A 77 -4.81 -6.49 -2.20
C GLU A 77 -3.40 -7.08 -2.20
N THR A 78 -2.45 -6.28 -1.74
CA THR A 78 -1.09 -6.68 -1.41
C THR A 78 -0.68 -6.04 -0.09
N PHE A 79 0.43 -6.52 0.48
CA PHE A 79 0.93 -6.07 1.77
C PHE A 79 2.38 -5.63 1.67
N CYS A 80 2.70 -4.53 2.35
CA CYS A 80 4.06 -4.11 2.61
C CYS A 80 4.39 -4.28 4.09
N ASN A 81 5.60 -4.72 4.37
CA ASN A 81 6.17 -4.56 5.69
C ASN A 81 6.70 -3.13 5.84
N VAL A 82 6.55 -2.60 7.03
CA VAL A 82 7.05 -1.28 7.38
C VAL A 82 8.10 -1.46 8.48
N PRO A 83 9.38 -1.72 8.20
CA PRO A 83 10.42 -1.78 9.22
C PRO A 83 10.95 -0.36 9.52
N GLY A 84 10.53 0.22 10.65
CA GLY A 84 10.93 1.59 10.99
C GLY A 84 10.28 2.63 10.08
N ASN A 85 11.07 3.30 9.23
CA ASN A 85 10.62 4.35 8.28
C ASN A 85 10.87 3.93 6.82
N GLU A 86 10.78 2.64 6.53
CA GLU A 86 10.98 2.06 5.20
C GLU A 86 9.75 1.26 4.78
N LEU A 87 9.55 1.09 3.47
CA LEU A 87 8.52 0.25 2.87
C LEU A 87 9.15 -0.92 2.12
N GLU A 88 8.83 -2.13 2.55
CA GLU A 88 9.21 -3.38 1.87
C GLU A 88 7.97 -4.04 1.28
N CYS A 89 7.76 -3.85 -0.02
CA CYS A 89 6.54 -4.27 -0.72
C CYS A 89 6.82 -5.38 -1.74
N THR A 90 7.03 -6.62 -1.28
CA THR A 90 7.33 -7.76 -2.17
C THR A 90 6.24 -8.82 -2.21
N ALA A 91 5.13 -8.62 -1.50
CA ALA A 91 4.05 -9.60 -1.45
C ALA A 91 3.34 -9.67 -2.80
N PRO A 92 2.94 -10.88 -3.25
CA PRO A 92 2.09 -11.01 -4.42
C PRO A 92 0.72 -10.38 -4.16
N TRP A 93 0.08 -9.93 -5.22
CA TRP A 93 -1.31 -9.49 -5.16
C TRP A 93 -2.25 -10.69 -5.06
N THR A 94 -3.32 -10.51 -4.29
CA THR A 94 -4.34 -11.53 -4.07
C THR A 94 -5.74 -10.94 -4.16
N ALA A 95 -6.69 -11.68 -4.72
CA ALA A 95 -8.08 -11.25 -4.72
C ALA A 95 -8.68 -11.32 -3.32
N VAL A 96 -9.31 -10.22 -2.88
CA VAL A 96 -10.03 -10.18 -1.61
C VAL A 96 -11.16 -11.20 -1.65
N THR A 97 -11.41 -11.88 -0.54
CA THR A 97 -12.50 -12.85 -0.44
C THR A 97 -13.30 -12.63 0.84
N PRO A 98 -14.65 -12.50 0.76
CA PRO A 98 -15.45 -12.50 -0.46
C PRO A 98 -15.32 -11.20 -1.26
N GLN A 99 -15.56 -11.28 -2.58
CA GLN A 99 -15.76 -10.09 -3.40
C GLN A 99 -17.12 -9.44 -3.08
N PRO A 100 -17.27 -8.12 -3.30
CA PRO A 100 -18.58 -7.49 -3.33
C PRO A 100 -19.51 -8.20 -4.33
N PRO A 101 -20.83 -8.26 -4.05
CA PRO A 101 -21.79 -8.76 -5.03
C PRO A 101 -21.78 -7.88 -6.29
N ALA A 102 -21.99 -8.51 -7.45
CA ALA A 102 -22.11 -7.86 -8.74
C ALA A 102 -23.42 -7.08 -8.90
#